data_AF-A0A2V6P3I5-F1
#
_entry.id   AF-A0A2V6P3I5-F1
#
_cell.length_a   1.000
_cell.length_b   1.000
_cell.length_c   1.000
_cell.angle_alpha   90.00
_cell.angle_beta   90.00
_cell.angle_gamma   90.00
#
_symmetry.space_group_name_H-M   'P 1'
#
loop_
_entity.id
_entity.type
_entity.pdbx_description
1 polymer ?
#
loop_
_entity_poly.entity_id
_entity_poly.type
_entity_poly.pdbx_seq_one_letter_code
_entity_poly.pdbx_strand_id
1 'polypeptide(L)' 'MTPFNPRKIDINGETESVAIIKNELRETRGPQSRVGILIAAETRDIRCEDNRIDGFAVPISDLRKG' A
#
# COMPACT_ATOMS: atom_id res chain seq x y z
N MET A 1 1.66 21.77 0.58
CA MET A 1 2.31 20.71 -0.22
C MET A 1 2.51 19.52 0.70
N THR A 2 1.73 18.46 0.55
CA THR A 2 1.84 17.26 1.38
C THR A 2 3.20 16.61 1.11
N PRO A 3 4.01 16.25 2.12
CA PRO A 3 5.30 15.63 1.88
C PRO A 3 5.12 14.32 1.09
N PHE A 4 5.88 14.17 0.00
CA PHE A 4 5.89 12.95 -0.80
C PHE A 4 6.58 11.85 0.00
N ASN A 5 5.77 10.97 0.60
CA ASN A 5 6.28 9.79 1.26
C ASN A 5 6.22 8.63 0.26
N PRO A 6 7.37 8.09 -0.20
CA PRO A 6 7.36 7.13 -1.29
C PRO A 6 6.71 5.80 -0.88
N ARG A 7 5.79 5.33 -1.73
CA ARG A 7 5.04 4.07 -1.61
C ARG A 7 5.45 3.11 -2.71
N LYS A 8 5.36 1.79 -2.48
CA LYS A 8 5.60 0.81 -3.55
C LYS A 8 4.37 0.65 -4.44
N ILE A 9 3.19 0.60 -3.83
CA ILE A 9 1.89 0.64 -4.51
C ILE A 9 1.02 1.69 -3.80
N ASP A 10 0.38 2.56 -4.59
CA ASP A 10 -0.51 3.62 -4.11
C ASP A 10 -1.87 3.49 -4.79
N ILE A 11 -2.91 3.13 -4.02
CA ILE A 11 -4.29 3.05 -4.49
C ILE A 11 -5.02 4.27 -3.94
N ASN A 12 -5.40 5.20 -4.82
CA ASN A 12 -5.92 6.50 -4.45
C ASN A 12 -7.11 6.94 -5.33
N GLY A 13 -7.70 8.08 -4.98
CA GLY A 13 -8.91 8.58 -5.64
C GLY A 13 -10.11 7.66 -5.44
N GLU A 14 -11.02 7.69 -6.42
CA GLU A 14 -12.26 6.87 -6.45
C GLU A 14 -12.02 5.45 -7.00
N THR A 15 -10.77 4.95 -6.91
CA THR A 15 -10.42 3.61 -7.41
C THR A 15 -11.22 2.54 -6.66
N GLU A 16 -11.81 1.61 -7.42
CA GLU A 16 -12.62 0.53 -6.88
C GLU A 16 -12.32 -0.84 -7.50
N SER A 17 -12.69 -1.92 -6.80
CA SER A 17 -12.65 -3.30 -7.29
C SER A 17 -11.25 -3.79 -7.71
N VAL A 18 -10.23 -3.42 -6.96
CA VAL A 18 -8.83 -3.83 -7.22
C VAL A 18 -8.44 -4.98 -6.31
N ALA A 19 -7.86 -6.02 -6.91
CA ALA A 19 -7.28 -7.14 -6.18
C ALA A 19 -5.76 -7.21 -6.42
N ILE A 20 -4.98 -7.12 -5.34
CA ILE A 20 -3.55 -7.38 -5.33
C ILE A 20 -3.35 -8.75 -4.70
N ILE A 21 -3.07 -9.77 -5.52
CA ILE A 21 -3.07 -11.17 -5.09
C ILE A 21 -1.73 -11.84 -5.43
N LYS A 22 -1.13 -12.56 -4.47
CA LYS A 22 0.06 -13.40 -4.67
C LYS A 22 1.28 -12.66 -5.22
N ASN A 23 1.52 -11.43 -4.75
CA ASN A 23 2.69 -10.64 -5.13
C ASN A 23 3.78 -10.67 -4.05
N GLU A 24 5.03 -10.49 -4.47
CA GLU A 24 6.16 -10.20 -3.58
C GLU A 24 6.58 -8.72 -3.71
N LEU A 25 6.50 -7.98 -2.62
CA LEU A 25 7.02 -6.63 -2.50
C LEU A 25 8.23 -6.66 -1.56
N ARG A 26 9.40 -6.27 -2.08
CA ARG A 26 10.64 -6.21 -1.31
C ARG A 26 11.27 -4.82 -1.42
N GLU A 27 11.57 -4.20 -0.27
CA GLU A 27 12.42 -3.02 -0.17
C GLU A 27 13.83 -3.44 0.30
N THR A 28 14.85 -2.99 -0.41
CA THR A 28 16.25 -3.39 -0.18
C THR A 28 17.15 -2.22 0.20
N ARG A 29 16.64 -0.99 0.16
CA ARG A 29 17.41 0.25 0.41
C ARG A 29 17.53 0.63 1.90
N GLY A 30 17.22 -0.30 2.82
CA GLY A 30 17.20 -0.09 4.27
C GLY A 30 15.85 0.45 4.78
N PRO A 31 15.61 0.46 6.11
CA PRO A 31 14.35 0.88 6.71
C PRO A 31 14.21 2.40 6.62
N GLN A 32 13.87 2.87 5.42
CA GLN A 32 13.33 4.20 5.22
C GLN A 32 11.84 4.13 5.57
N SER A 33 11.28 5.23 6.07
CA SER A 33 9.93 5.42 6.61
C SER A 33 8.76 5.17 5.63
N ARG A 34 8.88 4.14 4.79
CA ARG A 34 8.09 3.86 3.60
C ARG A 34 6.99 2.87 3.92
N VAL A 35 5.90 3.05 3.18
CA VAL A 35 4.76 2.15 3.15
C VAL A 35 4.88 1.24 1.92
N GLY A 36 4.62 -0.06 2.09
CA GLY A 36 4.52 -0.99 0.97
C GLY A 36 3.32 -0.63 0.09
N ILE A 37 2.12 -0.86 0.59
CA ILE A 37 0.85 -0.56 -0.09
C ILE A 37 0.09 0.52 0.70
N LEU A 38 -0.27 1.64 0.07
CA LEU A 38 -1.31 2.53 0.62
C LEU A 38 -2.65 2.25 -0.05
N ILE A 39 -3.69 2.14 0.77
CA ILE A 39 -5.09 2.20 0.35
C ILE A 39 -5.68 3.51 0.89
N ALA A 40 -6.02 4.45 0.02
CA ALA A 40 -6.56 5.75 0.42
C ALA A 40 -8.02 5.66 0.88
N ALA A 41 -8.45 6.64 1.67
CA ALA A 41 -9.75 6.65 2.35
C ALA A 41 -10.97 6.56 1.41
N GLU A 42 -10.87 7.13 0.21
CA GLU A 42 -11.97 7.21 -0.76
C GLU A 42 -12.14 5.95 -1.62
N THR A 43 -11.24 4.96 -1.47
CA THR A 43 -11.24 3.73 -2.27
C THR A 43 -12.23 2.69 -1.75
N ARG A 44 -12.72 1.80 -2.62
CA ARG A 44 -13.73 0.77 -2.29
C ARG A 44 -13.39 -0.59 -2.90
N ASP A 45 -13.84 -1.68 -2.28
CA ASP A 45 -13.56 -3.07 -2.70
C ASP A 45 -12.09 -3.32 -3.09
N ILE A 46 -11.17 -2.90 -2.22
CA ILE A 46 -9.75 -3.19 -2.36
C ILE A 46 -9.42 -4.44 -1.56
N ARG A 47 -8.87 -5.44 -2.25
CA ARG A 47 -8.45 -6.74 -1.69
C ARG A 47 -6.95 -6.92 -1.82
N CYS A 48 -6.31 -7.33 -0.73
CA CYS A 48 -4.88 -7.64 -0.67
C CYS A 48 -4.73 -9.04 -0.06
N GLU A 49 -4.52 -10.05 -0.90
CA GLU A 49 -4.56 -11.46 -0.50
C GLU A 49 -3.24 -12.16 -0.86
N ASP A 50 -2.72 -12.99 0.04
CA ASP A 50 -1.53 -13.81 -0.18
C ASP A 50 -0.28 -13.05 -0.65
N ASN A 51 -0.13 -11.77 -0.30
CA ASN A 51 1.06 -10.99 -0.65
C ASN A 51 2.15 -11.14 0.40
N ARG A 52 3.40 -11.30 -0.06
CA ARG A 52 4.60 -11.24 0.79
C ARG A 52 5.18 -9.82 0.71
N ILE A 53 5.25 -9.11 1.83
CA ILE A 53 5.70 -7.71 1.87
C ILE A 53 6.81 -7.56 2.90
N ASP A 54 8.04 -7.35 2.45
CA ASP A 54 9.26 -7.35 3.27
C ASP A 54 10.08 -6.04 3.12
N GLY A 55 10.69 -5.60 4.23
CA GLY A 55 11.62 -4.47 4.24
C GLY A 55 10.97 -3.08 4.29
N PHE A 56 9.64 -3.01 4.39
CA PHE A 56 8.90 -1.75 4.57
C PHE A 56 8.63 -1.46 6.06
N ALA A 57 8.57 -0.19 6.44
CA ALA A 57 8.22 0.20 7.81
C ALA A 57 6.75 -0.12 8.13
N VAL A 58 5.87 0.05 7.13
CA VAL A 58 4.47 -0.34 7.19
C VAL A 58 4.16 -1.18 5.94
N PRO A 59 3.82 -2.47 6.07
CA PRO A 59 3.54 -3.32 4.92
C PRO A 59 2.32 -2.84 4.11
N ILE A 60 1.21 -2.59 4.79
CA ILE A 60 -0.03 -2.05 4.23
C ILE A 60 -0.54 -0.97 5.16
N SER A 61 -0.85 0.20 4.61
CA SER A 61 -1.50 1.30 5.30
C SER A 61 -2.86 1.52 4.66
N ASP A 62 -3.91 1.05 5.34
CA ASP A 62 -5.28 1.19 4.90
C ASP A 62 -5.96 2.35 5.64
N LEU A 63 -6.38 3.36 4.87
CA LEU A 63 -6.99 4.58 5.39
C LEU A 63 -8.51 4.62 5.20
N ARG A 64 -9.11 3.55 4.68
CA ARG A 64 -10.58 3.46 4.57
C ARG A 64 -11.18 3.50 5.97
N LYS A 65 -12.27 4.26 6.14
CA LYS A 65 -13.06 4.19 7.37
C LYS A 65 -13.84 2.87 7.34
N GLY A 66 -13.68 2.06 8.38
CA GLY A 66 -14.44 0.81 8.57
C GLY A 66 -15.93 1.05 8.72
#